data_AF-A0A833MDT6-F1
#
_entry.id   AF-A0A833MDT6-F1
#
_cell.length_a   1.000
_cell.length_b   1.000
_cell.length_c   1.000
_cell.angle_alpha   90.00
_cell.angle_beta   90.00
_cell.angle_gamma   90.00
#
_symmetry.space_group_name_H-M   'P 1'
#
loop_
_entity.id
_entity.type
_entity.pdbx_description
1 polymer ?
#
loop_
_entity_poly.entity_id
_entity_poly.type
_entity_poly.pdbx_seq_one_letter_code
_entity_poly.pdbx_strand_id
1 'polypeptide(L)' 'MTKYREILRLDSQGISQRGIAASCQCSRNTVATVLKRATECSISWPFQKDMSDSCYSSTS' A
#
# COMPACT_ATOMS: atom_id res chain seq x y z
N MET A 1 14.37 -3.64 -1.13
CA MET A 1 13.18 -4.08 -1.90
C MET A 1 11.86 -3.67 -1.21
N THR A 2 11.76 -2.51 -0.56
CA THR A 2 10.58 -2.07 0.24
C THR A 2 9.86 -0.84 -0.32
N LYS A 3 10.38 -0.24 -1.40
CA LYS A 3 9.86 1.00 -1.99
C LYS A 3 8.38 0.94 -2.39
N TYR A 4 7.89 -0.22 -2.84
CA TYR A 4 6.48 -0.35 -3.26
C TYR A 4 5.49 -0.30 -2.10
N ARG A 5 5.87 -0.82 -0.91
CA ARG A 5 5.03 -0.75 0.30
C ARG A 5 4.91 0.69 0.78
N GLU A 6 6.02 1.43 0.72
CA GLU A 6 6.05 2.85 1.08
C GLU A 6 5.22 3.68 0.09
N ILE A 7 5.33 3.40 -1.21
CA ILE A 7 4.50 4.03 -2.24
C ILE A 7 3.01 3.84 -1.95
N LEU A 8 2.56 2.60 -1.72
CA LEU A 8 1.16 2.31 -1.40
C LEU A 8 0.70 2.98 -0.10
N ARG A 9 1.56 3.01 0.91
CA ARG A 9 1.29 3.68 2.19
C ARG A 9 1.14 5.20 2.03
N LEU A 10 2.00 5.83 1.25
CA LEU A 10 1.94 7.28 1.01
C LEU A 10 0.74 7.66 0.13
N ASP A 11 0.41 6.82 -0.86
CA ASP A 11 -0.78 6.98 -1.70
C ASP A 11 -2.08 6.90 -0.87
N SER A 12 -2.16 5.95 0.07
CA SER A 12 -3.30 5.86 1.01
C SER A 12 -3.47 7.08 1.93
N GLN A 13 -2.38 7.84 2.15
CA GLN A 13 -2.40 9.09 2.93
C GLN A 13 -2.84 10.30 2.08
N GLY A 14 -3.17 10.09 0.80
CA GLY A 14 -3.57 11.15 -0.13
C GLY A 14 -2.38 11.93 -0.72
N ILE A 15 -1.15 11.42 -0.61
CA ILE A 15 0.03 12.09 -1.15
C ILE A 15 0.07 11.89 -2.66
N SER A 16 0.26 12.97 -3.41
CA SER A 16 0.37 12.88 -4.87
C SER A 16 1.61 12.09 -5.30
N GLN A 17 1.53 11.39 -6.44
CA GLN A 17 2.63 10.59 -7.00
C GLN A 17 3.98 11.33 -7.11
N ARG A 18 3.97 12.66 -7.30
CA ARG A 18 5.19 13.50 -7.27
C ARG A 18 5.83 13.54 -5.88
N GLY A 19 5.05 13.73 -4.82
CA GLY A 19 5.53 13.74 -3.44
C GLY A 19 6.06 12.36 -3.03
N ILE A 20 5.36 11.30 -3.44
CA ILE A 20 5.80 9.92 -3.23
C ILE A 20 7.14 9.66 -3.91
N ALA A 21 7.28 10.06 -5.19
CA ALA A 21 8.52 9.90 -5.96
C ALA A 21 9.70 10.63 -5.30
N ALA A 22 9.47 11.85 -4.79
CA ALA A 22 10.47 12.61 -4.06
C ALA A 22 10.87 11.92 -2.74
N SER A 23 9.87 11.46 -1.97
CA SER A 23 10.09 10.82 -0.66
C SER A 23 10.80 9.46 -0.78
N CYS A 24 10.40 8.64 -1.75
CA CYS A 24 11.00 7.33 -1.99
C CYS A 24 12.29 7.38 -2.84
N GLN A 25 12.71 8.58 -3.30
CA GLN A 25 13.80 8.75 -4.28
C GLN A 25 13.66 7.77 -5.46
N CYS A 26 12.50 7.84 -6.11
CA CYS A 26 12.12 7.00 -7.24
C CYS A 26 11.62 7.85 -8.39
N SER A 27 11.67 7.31 -9.61
CA SER A 27 11.01 7.91 -10.75
C SER A 27 9.49 7.84 -10.61
N ARG A 28 8.77 8.87 -11.10
CA ARG A 28 7.30 8.86 -11.17
C ARG A 28 6.77 7.65 -11.94
N ASN A 29 7.47 7.20 -12.99
CA ASN A 29 7.09 5.99 -13.72
C ASN A 29 7.09 4.77 -12.82
N THR A 30 8.05 4.63 -11.91
CA THR A 30 8.09 3.53 -10.94
C THR A 30 6.87 3.59 -10.02
N VAL A 31 6.52 4.77 -9.51
CA VAL A 31 5.33 4.97 -8.67
C VAL A 31 4.06 4.56 -9.41
N ALA A 32 3.89 5.03 -10.65
CA ALA A 32 2.74 4.69 -11.49
C ALA A 32 2.66 3.19 -11.78
N THR A 33 3.77 2.54 -12.15
CA THR A 33 3.83 1.10 -12.39
C THR A 33 3.52 0.30 -11.13
N VAL A 34 4.01 0.74 -9.97
CA VAL A 34 3.73 0.09 -8.68
C VAL A 34 2.24 0.20 -8.34
N LEU A 35 1.65 1.38 -8.42
CA LEU A 35 0.22 1.58 -8.13
C LEU A 35 -0.64 0.78 -9.10
N LYS A 36 -0.32 0.82 -10.39
CA LYS A 36 -1.03 0.04 -11.42
C LYS A 36 -0.98 -1.47 -11.12
N ARG A 37 0.22 -2.00 -10.83
CA ARG A 37 0.38 -3.42 -10.45
C ARG A 37 -0.36 -3.76 -9.16
N ALA A 38 -0.37 -2.86 -8.19
CA ALA A 38 -1.09 -3.08 -6.95
C ALA A 38 -2.60 -3.18 -7.21
N THR A 39 -3.15 -2.30 -8.03
CA THR A 39 -4.56 -2.39 -8.49
C THR A 39 -4.82 -3.68 -9.26
N GLU A 40 -3.95 -4.06 -10.21
CA GLU A 40 -4.07 -5.31 -10.97
C GLU A 40 -4.04 -6.55 -10.07
N CYS A 41 -3.18 -6.55 -9.05
CA CYS A 41 -3.09 -7.63 -8.07
C CYS A 41 -4.12 -7.52 -6.93
N SER A 42 -5.02 -6.53 -6.95
CA SER A 42 -5.96 -6.21 -5.86
C SER A 42 -5.27 -6.04 -4.49
N ILE A 43 -4.02 -5.55 -4.52
CA ILE A 43 -3.21 -5.22 -3.36
C ILE A 43 -3.50 -3.76 -2.99
N SER A 44 -4.07 -3.53 -1.81
CA SER A 44 -4.31 -2.18 -1.29
C SER A 44 -3.66 -1.98 0.07
N TRP A 45 -3.22 -0.75 0.32
CA TRP A 45 -2.81 -0.31 1.65
C TRP A 45 -3.97 0.45 2.33
N PRO A 46 -4.20 0.28 3.64
CA PRO A 46 -3.53 -0.65 4.54
C PRO A 46 -3.87 -2.09 4.15
N PHE A 47 -2.84 -2.95 4.06
CA PHE A 47 -3.08 -4.39 3.96
C PHE A 47 -3.89 -4.73 5.19
N GLN A 48 -5.16 -5.10 5.02
CA GLN A 48 -5.99 -5.48 6.15
C GLN A 48 -5.21 -6.53 6.95
N LYS A 49 -4.90 -6.18 8.19
CA LYS A 49 -4.23 -7.07 9.15
C LYS A 49 -5.24 -8.01 9.81
N ASP A 50 -6.43 -8.11 9.24
CA ASP A 50 -7.57 -8.89 9.69
C ASP A 50 -8.11 -9.58 8.43
N MET A 51 -8.25 -10.90 8.33
CA MET A 51 -8.60 -11.86 9.35
C MET A 51 -7.90 -13.20 9.10
N SER A 52 -7.04 -13.63 10.01
CA SER A 52 -6.84 -15.04 10.37
C SER A 52 -5.88 -15.06 11.55
N ASP A 53 -6.38 -14.70 12.72
CA ASP A 53 -6.23 -15.58 13.87
C ASP A 53 -7.34 -15.29 14.89
N SER A 54 -8.29 -16.21 14.97
CA SER A 54 -8.93 -16.62 16.21
C SER A 54 -9.31 -15.52 17.22
N CYS A 55 -10.44 -14.85 17.00
CA CYS A 55 -11.26 -14.40 18.13
C CYS A 55 -12.69 -14.91 17.97
N TYR A 56 -12.82 -16.24 17.89
CA TYR A 56 -13.95 -16.91 18.51
C TYR A 56 -13.80 -16.71 20.03
N SER A 57 -14.24 -15.58 20.56
CA SER A 57 -14.83 -15.57 21.89
C SER A 57 -16.31 -15.27 21.74
N SER A 58 -17.01 -16.34 21.37
CA SER A 58 -18.38 -16.55 21.80
C SER A 58 -18.47 -16.40 23.33
N THR A 59 -19.68 -16.02 23.80
CA THR A 59 -20.19 -16.05 25.19
C THR A 59 -19.52 -15.06 26.15
N SER A 60 -20.23 -14.07 26.73
CA SER A 60 -21.56 -14.10 27.36
C SER A 60 -22.23 -12.72 27.38
#